data_AF-A0A4R1KD19-F1
#
_entry.id   AF-A0A4R1KD19-F1
#
_cell.length_a   1.000
_cell.length_b   1.000
_cell.length_c   1.000
_cell.angle_alpha   90.00
_cell.angle_beta   90.00
_cell.angle_gamma   90.00
#
_symmetry.space_group_name_H-M   'P 1'
#
loop_
_entity.id
_entity.type
_entity.pdbx_description
1 polymer ?
#
loop_
_entity_poly.entity_id
_entity_poly.type
_entity_poly.pdbx_seq_one_letter_code
_entity_poly.pdbx_strand_id
1 'polypeptide(L)'
;MYVKEPLDVPTSVGTATIYQGASFDGYFAGGGWLVRKKFRLFPDGRLFDPAIPGVPMGGLKLPVKTPLPDMIEIQAVIGSKKLAETMDDAVSDLENVYFERCGTCHRAYEPDSFSYPQWATVVRSMRLHAGLDEKSAVKILRYLALLAPVE
;
A
#
# COMPACT_ATOMS: atom_id res chain seq x y z
N MET A 1 6.81 -7.91 8.82
CA MET A 1 6.59 -8.47 7.46
C MET A 1 5.80 -7.49 6.62
N TYR A 2 6.05 -7.41 5.32
CA TYR A 2 5.43 -6.44 4.42
C TYR A 2 4.72 -7.16 3.27
N VAL A 3 3.57 -6.64 2.85
CA VAL A 3 2.80 -7.19 1.74
C VAL A 3 3.50 -6.92 0.40
N LYS A 4 3.74 -7.96 -0.41
CA LYS A 4 4.42 -7.84 -1.72
C LYS A 4 3.50 -7.51 -2.88
N GLU A 5 2.22 -7.80 -2.74
CA GLU A 5 1.21 -7.57 -3.76
C GLU A 5 -0.16 -7.46 -3.09
N PRO A 6 -1.12 -6.70 -3.66
CA PRO A 6 -2.43 -6.58 -3.06
C PRO A 6 -3.06 -7.94 -2.74
N LEU A 7 -3.53 -8.12 -1.51
CA LEU A 7 -4.11 -9.38 -1.08
C LEU A 7 -5.39 -9.18 -0.27
N ASP A 8 -6.35 -10.06 -0.47
CA ASP A 8 -7.61 -10.03 0.24
C ASP A 8 -7.50 -10.79 1.55
N VAL A 9 -7.92 -10.16 2.64
CA VAL A 9 -7.96 -10.75 3.98
C VAL A 9 -9.34 -10.63 4.61
N PRO A 10 -9.77 -11.64 5.38
CA PRO A 10 -10.98 -11.54 6.18
C PRO A 10 -10.78 -10.53 7.32
N THR A 11 -11.86 -9.83 7.67
CA THR A 11 -11.93 -8.89 8.80
C THR A 11 -13.20 -9.15 9.60
N SER A 12 -13.36 -8.49 10.75
CA SER A 12 -14.58 -8.58 11.57
C SER A 12 -15.84 -8.06 10.87
N VAL A 13 -15.70 -7.24 9.83
CA VAL A 13 -16.83 -6.57 9.14
C VAL A 13 -17.00 -6.99 7.68
N GLY A 14 -16.07 -7.77 7.12
CA GLY A 14 -16.13 -8.22 5.73
C GLY A 14 -14.78 -8.72 5.21
N THR A 15 -14.43 -8.31 4.00
CA THR A 15 -13.12 -8.57 3.39
C THR A 15 -12.45 -7.24 3.09
N ALA A 16 -11.15 -7.14 3.37
CA ALA A 16 -10.33 -5.99 2.98
C ALA A 16 -9.29 -6.41 1.95
N THR A 17 -9.06 -5.57 0.95
CA THR A 17 -7.84 -5.66 0.15
C THR A 17 -6.75 -4.86 0.85
N ILE A 18 -5.64 -5.52 1.18
CA ILE A 18 -4.46 -4.91 1.79
C ILE A 18 -3.45 -4.66 0.70
N TYR A 19 -3.00 -3.41 0.60
CA TYR A 19 -2.13 -2.95 -0.46
C TYR A 19 -0.66 -3.26 -0.15
N GLN A 20 0.10 -3.40 -1.22
CA GLN A 20 1.54 -3.62 -1.18
C GLN A 20 2.28 -2.60 -0.31
N GLY A 21 3.27 -3.05 0.47
CA GLY A 21 3.99 -2.23 1.45
C GLY A 21 3.28 -2.09 2.80
N ALA A 22 2.03 -2.54 2.95
CA ALA A 22 1.43 -2.62 4.27
C ALA A 22 2.21 -3.59 5.15
N SER A 23 2.59 -3.15 6.35
CA SER A 23 3.31 -4.01 7.30
C SER A 23 2.35 -4.76 8.21
N PHE A 24 2.78 -5.92 8.69
CA PHE A 24 2.15 -6.70 9.75
C PHE A 24 3.19 -7.17 10.76
N ASP A 25 2.74 -7.28 12.01
CA ASP A 25 3.40 -8.08 13.02
C ASP A 25 3.09 -9.55 12.74
N GLY A 26 4.07 -10.44 12.81
CA GLY A 26 3.81 -11.85 12.54
C GLY A 26 4.91 -12.77 13.01
N TYR A 27 4.55 -14.03 13.17
CA TYR A 27 5.48 -15.13 13.43
C TYR A 27 5.19 -16.29 12.49
N PHE A 28 6.23 -17.07 12.19
CA PHE A 28 6.12 -18.19 11.28
C PHE A 28 5.40 -19.37 11.95
N ALA A 29 4.36 -19.89 11.30
CA ALA A 29 3.56 -21.01 11.79
C ALA A 29 3.03 -21.86 10.63
N GLY A 30 3.32 -23.17 10.66
CA GLY A 30 2.67 -24.15 9.78
C GLY A 30 2.85 -23.91 8.27
N GLY A 31 4.01 -23.40 7.82
CA GLY A 31 4.29 -23.15 6.40
C GLY A 31 3.80 -21.80 5.88
N GLY A 32 3.30 -20.92 6.76
CA GLY A 32 2.97 -19.53 6.47
C GLY A 32 3.28 -18.62 7.66
N TRP A 33 2.86 -17.36 7.56
CA TRP A 33 2.98 -16.38 8.63
C TRP A 33 1.62 -16.13 9.23
N LEU A 34 1.47 -16.38 10.53
CA LEU A 34 0.33 -15.81 11.25
C LEU A 34 0.63 -14.34 11.48
N VAL A 35 -0.15 -13.48 10.84
CA VAL A 35 0.01 -12.03 10.91
C VAL A 35 -1.11 -11.40 11.70
N ARG A 36 -0.82 -10.27 12.34
CA ARG A 36 -1.78 -9.44 13.05
C ARG A 36 -1.45 -7.97 12.86
N LYS A 37 -2.47 -7.13 12.65
CA LYS A 37 -2.36 -5.68 12.76
C LYS A 37 -3.71 -5.00 12.92
N LYS A 38 -3.71 -3.83 13.56
CA LYS A 38 -4.84 -2.91 13.61
C LYS A 38 -4.68 -1.78 12.61
N PHE A 39 -5.74 -1.49 11.87
CA PHE A 39 -5.84 -0.36 10.95
C PHE A 39 -6.97 0.56 11.39
N ARG A 40 -6.76 1.87 11.22
CA ARG A 40 -7.85 2.85 11.32
C ARG A 40 -8.73 2.72 10.09
N LEU A 41 -10.03 2.59 10.30
CA LEU A 41 -11.03 2.51 9.25
C LEU A 41 -11.74 3.85 9.13
N PHE A 42 -11.76 4.40 7.91
CA PHE A 42 -12.48 5.62 7.60
C PHE A 42 -13.90 5.30 7.06
N PRO A 43 -14.85 6.24 7.16
CA PRO A 43 -16.23 6.04 6.69
C PRO A 43 -16.36 5.66 5.21
N ASP A 44 -15.37 6.02 4.40
CA ASP A 44 -15.31 5.66 2.97
C ASP A 44 -14.72 4.26 2.70
N GLY A 45 -14.45 3.49 3.76
CA GLY A 45 -13.95 2.13 3.67
C GLY A 45 -12.41 2.02 3.58
N ARG A 46 -11.68 3.14 3.53
CA ARG A 46 -10.21 3.10 3.48
C ARG A 46 -9.59 2.74 4.82
N LEU A 47 -8.51 1.98 4.74
CA LEU A 47 -7.72 1.54 5.89
C LEU A 47 -6.42 2.29 5.94
N PHE A 48 -6.05 2.81 7.10
CA PHE A 48 -4.80 3.53 7.33
C PHE A 48 -4.02 2.87 8.46
N ASP A 49 -2.70 2.82 8.29
CA ASP A 49 -1.79 2.45 9.36
C ASP A 49 -1.51 3.69 10.20
N PRO A 50 -1.80 3.69 11.52
CA PRO A 50 -1.49 4.82 12.39
C PRO A 50 0.00 5.20 12.40
N ALA A 51 0.90 4.26 12.08
CA ALA A 51 2.34 4.51 12.00
C ALA A 51 2.77 5.22 10.70
N ILE A 52 1.94 5.20 9.66
CA ILE A 52 2.21 5.83 8.36
C ILE A 52 0.96 6.62 7.95
N PRO A 53 0.73 7.78 8.58
CA PRO A 53 -0.48 8.56 8.35
C PRO A 53 -0.53 9.07 6.90
N GLY A 54 -1.75 9.25 6.37
CA GLY A 54 -1.98 9.82 5.05
C GLY A 54 -1.88 8.84 3.88
N VAL A 55 -1.31 7.64 4.07
CA VAL A 55 -1.20 6.62 3.03
C VAL A 55 -2.21 5.49 3.27
N PRO A 56 -3.20 5.28 2.38
CA PRO A 56 -4.14 4.17 2.52
C PRO A 56 -3.40 2.84 2.40
N MET A 57 -3.50 1.95 3.40
CA MET A 57 -2.88 0.61 3.40
C MET A 57 -3.83 -0.49 2.96
N GLY A 58 -5.10 -0.16 2.77
CA GLY A 58 -6.09 -1.08 2.23
C GLY A 58 -7.45 -0.43 2.07
N GLY A 59 -8.44 -1.25 1.71
CA GLY A 59 -9.83 -0.84 1.62
C GLY A 59 -10.78 -2.01 1.79
N LEU A 60 -11.93 -1.77 2.44
CA LEU A 60 -13.01 -2.74 2.54
C LEU A 60 -13.68 -2.96 1.18
N LYS A 61 -13.99 -4.21 0.86
CA LYS A 61 -14.84 -4.56 -0.28
C LYS A 61 -16.31 -4.34 0.08
N LEU A 62 -17.03 -3.61 -0.78
CA LEU A 62 -18.46 -3.37 -0.64
C LEU A 62 -19.28 -4.59 -1.12
N PRO A 63 -20.50 -4.80 -0.57
CA PRO A 63 -21.11 -4.06 0.55
C PRO A 63 -20.56 -4.51 1.91
N VAL A 64 -20.38 -3.56 2.84
CA VAL A 64 -19.93 -3.85 4.21
C VAL A 64 -21.05 -3.59 5.21
N LYS A 65 -21.06 -4.35 6.31
CA LYS A 65 -22.05 -4.17 7.38
C LYS A 65 -21.80 -2.85 8.11
N THR A 66 -22.86 -2.06 8.30
CA THR A 66 -22.86 -0.85 9.13
C THR A 66 -23.54 -1.13 10.48
N PRO A 67 -23.18 -0.43 11.56
CA PRO A 67 -22.15 0.62 11.66
C PRO A 67 -20.71 0.07 11.56
N LEU A 68 -19.79 0.88 11.02
CA LEU A 68 -18.37 0.54 10.91
C LEU A 68 -17.62 0.95 12.18
N PRO A 69 -16.67 0.14 12.68
CA PRO A 69 -15.81 0.52 13.80
C PRO A 69 -14.72 1.50 13.35
N ASP A 70 -14.18 2.32 14.26
CA ASP A 70 -13.06 3.22 13.96
C ASP A 70 -11.74 2.48 13.69
N MET A 71 -11.61 1.28 14.22
CA MET A 71 -10.44 0.42 14.07
C MET A 71 -10.88 -0.99 13.69
N ILE A 72 -10.17 -1.61 12.76
CA ILE A 72 -10.30 -3.03 12.46
C ILE A 72 -9.02 -3.76 12.80
N GLU A 73 -9.17 -5.00 13.26
CA GLU A 73 -8.05 -5.91 13.44
C GLU A 73 -8.07 -6.96 12.34
N ILE A 74 -6.92 -7.17 11.74
CA ILE A 74 -6.69 -8.21 10.75
C ILE A 74 -5.80 -9.24 11.41
N GLN A 75 -6.29 -10.48 11.45
CA GLN A 75 -5.54 -11.64 11.91
C GLN A 75 -5.74 -12.76 10.88
N ALA A 76 -4.67 -13.15 10.20
CA ALA A 76 -4.75 -14.09 9.09
C ALA A 76 -3.47 -14.91 8.96
N VAL A 77 -3.57 -16.10 8.38
CA VAL A 77 -2.40 -16.86 7.92
C VAL A 77 -2.14 -16.48 6.47
N ILE A 78 -0.97 -15.89 6.20
CA ILE A 78 -0.55 -15.48 4.86
C ILE A 78 0.64 -16.32 4.43
N GLY A 79 0.58 -16.89 3.21
CA GLY A 79 1.67 -17.67 2.66
C GLY A 79 2.93 -16.82 2.44
N SER A 80 4.10 -17.37 2.76
CA SER A 80 5.38 -16.63 2.73
C SER A 80 5.69 -15.96 1.40
N LYS A 81 5.20 -16.49 0.27
CA LYS A 81 5.43 -15.89 -1.06
C LYS A 81 4.77 -14.51 -1.23
N LYS A 82 3.74 -14.21 -0.43
CA LYS A 82 2.99 -12.95 -0.47
C LYS A 82 3.57 -11.86 0.45
N LEU A 83 4.55 -12.23 1.28
CA LEU A 83 5.17 -11.34 2.25
C LEU A 83 6.66 -11.21 1.99
N ALA A 84 7.22 -10.07 2.34
CA ALA A 84 8.64 -9.82 2.42
C ALA A 84 9.05 -9.47 3.86
N GLU A 85 10.31 -9.70 4.18
CA GLU A 85 10.87 -9.35 5.50
C GLU A 85 11.16 -7.85 5.59
N THR A 86 11.57 -7.23 4.49
CA THR A 86 11.90 -5.81 4.39
C THR A 86 10.88 -5.04 3.54
N MET A 87 10.83 -3.72 3.72
CA MET A 87 10.02 -2.84 2.88
C MET A 87 10.56 -2.82 1.44
N ASP A 88 11.88 -2.73 1.27
CA ASP A 88 12.54 -2.67 -0.02
C ASP A 88 12.16 -3.88 -0.90
N ASP A 89 12.26 -5.09 -0.34
CA ASP A 89 11.83 -6.32 -1.02
C ASP A 89 10.33 -6.35 -1.32
N ALA A 90 9.51 -5.69 -0.50
CA ALA A 90 8.08 -5.61 -0.70
C ALA A 90 7.68 -4.64 -1.81
N VAL A 91 8.50 -3.63 -2.13
CA VAL A 91 8.15 -2.57 -3.10
C VAL A 91 9.02 -2.58 -4.36
N SER A 92 9.94 -3.54 -4.48
CA SER A 92 10.91 -3.60 -5.59
C SER A 92 10.28 -3.56 -6.99
N ASP A 93 9.11 -4.18 -7.21
CA ASP A 93 8.46 -4.09 -8.53
C ASP A 93 7.81 -2.72 -8.78
N LEU A 94 7.39 -2.00 -7.73
CA LEU A 94 6.90 -0.64 -7.83
C LEU A 94 8.06 0.33 -8.12
N GLU A 95 9.19 0.11 -7.45
CA GLU A 95 10.45 0.84 -7.67
C GLU A 95 10.92 0.70 -9.13
N ASN A 96 10.95 -0.52 -9.66
CA ASN A 96 11.32 -0.76 -11.05
C ASN A 96 10.42 0.02 -12.01
N VAL A 97 9.09 -0.04 -11.81
CA VAL A 97 8.15 0.73 -12.63
C VAL A 97 8.40 2.23 -12.50
N TYR A 98 8.73 2.71 -11.29
CA TYR A 98 9.06 4.12 -11.08
C TYR A 98 10.28 4.55 -11.87
N PHE A 99 11.42 3.89 -11.71
CA PHE A 99 12.66 4.30 -12.38
C PHE A 99 12.62 4.06 -13.90
N GLU A 100 11.98 2.98 -14.37
CA GLU A 100 11.80 2.74 -15.81
C GLU A 100 10.96 3.85 -16.47
N ARG A 101 9.88 4.29 -15.81
CA ARG A 101 8.96 5.28 -16.39
C ARG A 101 9.42 6.71 -16.15
N CYS A 102 9.74 7.07 -14.92
CA CYS A 102 10.10 8.43 -14.54
C CYS A 102 11.55 8.80 -14.87
N GLY A 103 12.42 7.81 -15.10
CA GLY A 103 13.80 8.02 -15.57
C GLY A 103 13.95 8.20 -17.08
N THR A 104 12.88 8.01 -17.86
CA THR A 104 12.94 8.03 -19.32
C THR A 104 13.22 9.42 -19.90
N CYS A 105 12.60 10.47 -19.35
CA CYS A 105 12.68 11.82 -19.91
C CYS A 105 13.73 12.71 -19.23
N HIS A 106 13.97 12.47 -17.95
CA HIS A 106 14.95 13.16 -17.12
C HIS A 106 15.33 12.24 -15.95
N ARG A 107 16.29 12.65 -15.12
CA ARG A 107 16.57 11.93 -13.88
C ARG A 107 15.30 11.85 -13.02
N ALA A 108 14.94 10.65 -12.57
CA ALA A 108 13.85 10.48 -11.62
C ALA A 108 14.18 11.19 -10.30
N TYR A 109 13.19 11.84 -9.70
CA TYR A 109 13.34 12.52 -8.41
C TYR A 109 13.42 11.48 -7.28
N GLU A 110 14.09 11.81 -6.19
CA GLU A 110 14.12 10.92 -5.02
C GLU A 110 12.73 10.86 -4.37
N PRO A 111 12.21 9.69 -3.95
CA PRO A 111 10.84 9.56 -3.41
C PRO A 111 10.53 10.44 -2.20
N ASP A 112 11.55 10.82 -1.43
CA ASP A 112 11.45 11.67 -0.25
C ASP A 112 11.44 13.18 -0.57
N SER A 113 11.57 13.56 -1.85
CA SER A 113 11.63 14.95 -2.29
C SER A 113 10.33 15.74 -2.08
N PHE A 114 9.19 15.05 -2.00
CA PHE A 114 7.86 15.65 -1.90
C PHE A 114 6.95 14.85 -0.97
N SER A 115 5.97 15.50 -0.35
CA SER A 115 4.95 14.80 0.44
C SER A 115 3.95 14.04 -0.44
N TYR A 116 3.24 13.06 0.13
CA TYR A 116 2.28 12.26 -0.62
C TYR A 116 1.25 13.08 -1.43
N PRO A 117 0.62 14.16 -0.88
CA PRO A 117 -0.31 15.00 -1.66
C PRO A 117 0.34 15.70 -2.86
N GLN A 118 1.61 16.10 -2.71
CA GLN A 118 2.39 16.69 -3.80
C GLN A 118 2.67 15.63 -4.87
N TRP A 119 3.11 14.43 -4.49
CA TRP A 119 3.28 13.32 -5.42
C TRP A 119 2.01 12.93 -6.15
N ALA A 120 0.86 12.87 -5.47
CA ALA A 120 -0.42 12.60 -6.10
C ALA A 120 -0.75 13.63 -7.18
N THR A 121 -0.39 14.90 -6.97
CA THR A 121 -0.56 15.96 -7.96
C THR A 121 0.42 15.80 -9.13
N VAL A 122 1.69 15.52 -8.86
CA VAL A 122 2.74 15.30 -9.88
C VAL A 122 2.39 14.11 -10.77
N VAL A 123 2.08 12.95 -10.19
CA VAL A 123 1.76 11.72 -10.95
C VAL A 123 0.50 11.94 -11.79
N ARG A 124 -0.53 12.60 -11.26
CA ARG A 124 -1.74 12.93 -12.03
C ARG A 124 -1.44 13.81 -13.24
N SER A 125 -0.59 14.83 -13.09
CA SER A 125 -0.18 15.70 -14.20
C SER A 125 0.69 14.94 -15.21
N MET A 126 1.69 14.20 -14.73
CA MET A 126 2.63 13.48 -15.58
C MET A 126 2.02 12.30 -16.30
N ARG A 127 0.92 11.71 -15.80
CA ARG A 127 0.28 10.54 -16.42
C ARG A 127 0.04 10.73 -17.92
N LEU A 128 -0.50 11.89 -18.31
CA LEU A 128 -0.77 12.19 -19.73
C LEU A 128 0.51 12.52 -20.50
N HIS A 129 1.41 13.30 -19.91
CA HIS A 129 2.63 13.77 -20.58
C HIS A 129 3.67 12.66 -20.78
N ALA A 130 3.76 11.72 -19.84
CA ALA A 130 4.68 10.58 -19.89
C ALA A 130 4.02 9.31 -20.45
N GLY A 131 2.77 9.39 -20.96
CA GLY A 131 2.06 8.26 -21.55
C GLY A 131 1.85 7.08 -20.58
N LEU A 132 1.67 7.37 -19.29
CA LEU A 132 1.48 6.35 -18.27
C LEU A 132 0.04 5.82 -18.32
N ASP A 133 -0.10 4.50 -18.40
CA ASP A 133 -1.39 3.87 -18.19
C ASP A 133 -1.81 3.97 -16.71
N GLU A 134 -3.10 3.73 -16.44
CA GLU A 134 -3.65 3.84 -15.09
C GLU A 134 -2.95 2.91 -14.09
N LYS A 135 -2.60 1.70 -14.53
CA LYS A 135 -1.93 0.70 -13.68
C LYS A 135 -0.54 1.16 -13.26
N SER A 136 0.25 1.69 -14.20
CA SER A 136 1.58 2.22 -13.90
C SER A 136 1.50 3.45 -13.01
N ALA A 137 0.54 4.35 -13.28
CA ALA A 137 0.33 5.53 -12.44
C ALA A 137 0.01 5.16 -10.99
N VAL A 138 -0.83 4.15 -10.76
CA VAL A 138 -1.15 3.65 -9.42
C VAL A 138 0.07 3.03 -8.75
N LYS A 139 0.86 2.22 -9.47
CA LYS A 139 2.10 1.63 -8.93
C LYS A 139 3.12 2.69 -8.53
N ILE A 140 3.33 3.67 -9.40
CA ILE A 140 4.24 4.80 -9.17
C ILE A 140 3.79 5.60 -7.94
N LEU A 141 2.52 6.00 -7.90
CA LEU A 141 2.00 6.75 -6.76
C LEU A 141 2.10 5.94 -5.46
N ARG A 142 1.90 4.61 -5.52
CA ARG A 142 2.06 3.75 -4.36
C ARG A 142 3.50 3.73 -3.84
N TYR A 143 4.48 3.55 -4.72
CA TYR A 143 5.90 3.60 -4.35
C TYR A 143 6.26 4.91 -3.66
N LEU A 144 5.92 6.03 -4.32
CA LEU A 144 6.19 7.37 -3.81
C LEU A 144 5.48 7.64 -2.49
N ALA A 145 4.23 7.18 -2.34
CA ALA A 145 3.48 7.34 -1.09
C ALA A 145 4.16 6.62 0.09
N LEU A 146 4.69 5.43 -0.13
CA LEU A 146 5.31 4.63 0.93
C LEU A 146 6.65 5.18 1.42
N LEU A 147 7.33 5.98 0.60
CA LEU A 147 8.66 6.52 0.87
C LEU A 147 8.68 8.05 1.07
N ALA A 148 7.55 8.72 0.82
CA ALA A 148 7.41 10.14 1.08
C ALA A 148 7.59 10.45 2.58
N PRO A 149 8.15 11.63 2.92
CA PRO A 149 8.25 12.05 4.31
C PRO A 149 6.86 12.19 4.95
N VAL A 150 6.78 11.81 6.22
CA VAL A 150 5.60 12.03 7.06
C VAL A 150 5.64 13.48 7.55
N GLU A 151 4.61 14.26 7.20
CA GLU A 151 4.39 15.63 7.75
C GLU A 151 3.72 15.60 9.12
#